data_AF-A0A1V5TDB3-F1
#
_entry.id   AF-A0A1V5TDB3-F1
#
_cell.length_a   1.000
_cell.length_b   1.000
_cell.length_c   1.000
_cell.angle_alpha   90.00
_cell.angle_beta   90.00
_cell.angle_gamma   90.00
#
_symmetry.space_group_name_H-M   'P 1'
#
loop_
_entity.id
_entity.type
_entity.pdbx_description
1 polymer ?
#
loop_
_entity_poly.entity_id
_entity_poly.type
_entity_poly.pdbx_seq_one_letter_code
_entity_poly.pdbx_strand_id
1 'polypeptide(L)' 'MAQDEIKVKSLRESLKELMQREIDNLPDLLDQMEPKERINVICRLMPFVFPKLEAINATDGEPVSWDI' A
#
# COMPACT_ATOMS: atom_id res chain seq x y z
N MET A 1 31.82 14.77 28.20
CA MET A 1 30.75 13.77 28.04
C MET A 1 29.88 14.26 26.89
N ALA A 2 30.18 13.79 25.68
CA ALA A 2 29.57 14.31 24.45
C ALA A 2 28.32 13.49 24.11
N GLN A 3 27.17 14.13 24.28
CA GLN A 3 26.11 14.18 23.25
C GLN A 3 25.67 12.82 22.67
N ASP A 4 25.00 11.99 23.47
CA ASP A 4 24.00 11.04 22.96
C ASP A 4 22.66 11.76 22.67
N GLU A 5 22.76 12.88 21.96
CA GLU A 5 21.62 13.67 21.54
C GLU A 5 20.90 12.94 20.39
N ILE A 6 19.87 12.18 20.78
CA ILE A 6 18.79 11.62 19.95
C ILE A 6 19.21 11.00 18.60
N LYS A 7 20.17 10.08 18.60
CA LYS A 7 20.54 9.26 17.42
C LYS A 7 19.36 8.50 16.79
N VAL A 8 18.32 8.20 17.56
CA VAL A 8 17.18 7.40 17.08
C VAL A 8 16.15 8.25 16.32
N LYS A 9 15.93 9.51 16.72
CA LYS A 9 14.95 10.38 16.05
C LYS A 9 15.45 10.78 14.67
N SER A 10 16.70 11.25 14.58
CA SER A 10 17.32 11.61 13.31
C SER A 10 17.41 10.41 12.35
N LEU A 11 17.70 9.21 12.86
CA LEU A 11 17.68 7.99 12.06
C LEU A 11 16.28 7.67 11.53
N ARG A 12 15.23 7.78 12.36
CA ARG A 12 13.84 7.57 11.93
C ARG A 12 13.40 8.60 10.89
N GLU A 13 13.79 9.86 11.06
CA GLU A 13 13.52 10.92 10.09
C GLU A 13 14.19 10.63 8.76
N SER A 14 15.47 10.26 8.78
CA SER A 14 16.22 9.89 7.58
C SER A 14 15.60 8.69 6.84
N LEU A 15 15.17 7.66 7.58
CA LEU A 15 14.48 6.50 7.00
C LEU A 15 13.13 6.87 6.41
N LYS A 16 12.38 7.75 7.08
CA LYS A 16 11.09 8.23 6.57
C LYS A 16 11.26 9.00 5.26
N GLU A 17 12.24 9.88 5.19
CA GLU A 17 12.54 10.64 3.98
C GLU A 17 13.00 9.74 2.83
N LEU A 18 13.81 8.72 3.11
CA LEU A 18 14.19 7.72 2.12
C LEU A 18 12.97 6.96 1.60
N MET A 19 12.14 6.41 2.50
CA MET A 19 10.95 5.66 2.11
C MET A 19 9.95 6.50 1.34
N GLN A 20 9.77 7.77 1.71
CA GLN A 20 8.88 8.67 0.97
C GLN A 20 9.36 8.86 -0.47
N ARG A 21 10.67 9.09 -0.68
CA ARG A 21 11.24 9.22 -2.02
C ARG A 21 11.05 7.97 -2.89
N GLU A 22 11.21 6.78 -2.30
CA GLU A 22 10.98 5.52 -3.02
C GLU A 22 9.51 5.34 -3.41
N ILE A 23 8.58 5.70 -2.52
CA ILE A 23 7.14 5.64 -2.80
C ILE A 23 6.76 6.64 -3.89
N ASP A 24 7.31 7.86 -3.86
CA ASP A 24 7.02 8.89 -4.87
C ASP A 24 7.54 8.48 -6.27
N ASN A 25 8.67 7.76 -6.32
CA ASN A 25 9.28 7.24 -7.55
C ASN A 25 8.70 5.89 -8.02
N LEU A 26 7.83 5.27 -7.23
CA LEU A 26 7.24 3.97 -7.52
C LEU A 26 6.53 3.87 -8.89
N PRO A 27 5.78 4.89 -9.37
CA PRO A 27 5.15 4.83 -10.68
C PRO A 27 6.17 4.68 -11.82
N ASP A 28 7.26 5.45 -11.78
CA ASP A 28 8.31 5.40 -12.80
C ASP A 28 9.04 4.05 -12.79
N LEU A 29 9.26 3.48 -11.60
CA LEU A 29 9.82 2.13 -11.46
C LEU A 29 8.89 1.06 -12.03
N LEU A 30 7.59 1.14 -11.76
CA LEU A 30 6.60 0.22 -12.31
C LEU A 30 6.53 0.32 -13.84
N ASP A 31 6.69 1.52 -14.40
CA ASP A 31 6.66 1.74 -15.84
C ASP A 31 7.85 1.13 -16.59
N GLN A 32 8.97 0.95 -15.91
CA GLN A 32 10.15 0.29 -16.45
C GLN A 32 10.10 -1.25 -16.35
N MET A 33 9.11 -1.80 -15.64
CA MET A 33 8.97 -3.26 -15.46
C MET A 33 8.20 -3.91 -16.61
N GLU A 34 8.57 -5.17 -16.89
CA GLU A 34 7.81 -6.04 -17.78
C GLU A 34 6.37 -6.26 -17.26
N PRO A 35 5.36 -6.42 -18.14
CA PRO A 35 3.96 -6.49 -17.73
C PRO A 35 3.67 -7.56 -16.65
N LYS A 36 4.33 -8.71 -16.74
CA LYS A 36 4.19 -9.83 -15.80
C LYS A 36 4.77 -9.53 -14.40
N GLU A 37 5.83 -8.74 -14.33
CA GLU A 37 6.45 -8.35 -13.07
C GLU A 37 5.67 -7.21 -12.43
N ARG A 38 5.28 -6.22 -13.24
CA ARG A 38 4.44 -5.09 -12.83
C ARG A 38 3.16 -5.54 -12.14
N ILE A 39 2.44 -6.51 -12.71
CA ILE A 39 1.21 -7.03 -12.09
C ILE A 39 1.48 -7.72 -10.75
N ASN A 40 2.61 -8.43 -10.60
CA ASN A 40 2.97 -9.06 -9.34
C ASN A 40 3.21 -8.01 -8.24
N VAL A 41 3.93 -6.94 -8.57
CA VAL A 41 4.20 -5.84 -7.64
C VAL A 41 2.90 -5.15 -7.25
N ILE A 42 2.04 -4.80 -8.21
CA ILE A 42 0.73 -4.18 -7.94
C ILE A 42 -0.11 -5.07 -7.03
N CYS A 43 -0.16 -6.39 -7.29
CA CYS A 43 -0.92 -7.31 -6.44
C CYS A 43 -0.43 -7.34 -4.99
N ARG A 44 0.88 -7.20 -4.76
CA ARG A 44 1.45 -7.11 -3.41
C ARG A 44 1.16 -5.77 -2.73
N LEU A 45 0.96 -4.71 -3.50
CA LEU A 45 0.62 -3.38 -2.99
C LEU A 45 -0.87 -3.24 -2.66
N MET A 46 -1.76 -4.01 -3.32
CA MET A 46 -3.21 -3.93 -3.11
C MET A 46 -3.66 -3.86 -1.64
N PRO A 47 -3.16 -4.70 -0.70
CA PRO A 47 -3.61 -4.67 0.69
C PRO A 47 -3.32 -3.36 1.44
N PHE A 48 -2.38 -2.56 0.93
CA PHE A 48 -1.96 -1.29 1.55
C PHE A 48 -2.66 -0.09 0.92
N VAL A 49 -3.01 -0.18 -0.36
CA VAL A 49 -3.61 0.93 -1.12
C VAL A 49 -5.13 0.85 -1.12
N PHE A 50 -5.68 -0.36 -1.11
CA PHE A 50 -7.13 -0.55 -1.20
C PHE A 50 -7.78 -0.39 0.18
N PRO A 51 -9.01 0.16 0.23
CA PRO A 51 -9.77 0.14 1.46
C PRO A 51 -10.01 -1.31 1.90
N LYS A 52 -10.25 -1.52 3.19
CA LYS A 52 -10.72 -2.82 3.67
C LYS A 52 -11.99 -3.17 2.91
N LEU A 53 -11.95 -4.29 2.20
CA LEU A 53 -13.09 -4.83 1.49
C LEU A 53 -13.87 -5.67 2.49
N GLU A 54 -15.10 -5.25 2.78
CA GLU A 54 -16.05 -6.08 3.50
C GLU A 54 -16.58 -7.17 2.57
N ALA A 55 -16.79 -8.37 3.10
CA ALA A 55 -17.43 -9.43 2.35
C ALA A 55 -18.90 -9.05 2.11
N ILE A 56 -19.30 -8.96 0.84
CA ILE A 56 -20.70 -8.77 0.45
C ILE A 56 -21.32 -10.14 0.11
N ASN A 57 -22.59 -10.33 0.45
CA ASN A 57 -23.34 -11.49 -0.02
C ASN A 57 -23.66 -11.33 -1.50
N ALA A 58 -23.75 -12.44 -2.23
CA ALA A 58 -24.10 -12.42 -3.65
C ALA A 58 -25.48 -11.77 -3.91
N THR A 59 -26.38 -11.80 -2.91
CA THR A 59 -27.72 -11.23 -2.96
C THR A 59 -27.77 -9.77 -2.46
N ASP A 60 -26.64 -9.19 -2.02
CA ASP A 60 -26.63 -7.81 -1.55
C ASP A 60 -26.95 -6.85 -2.70
N GLY A 61 -28.05 -6.12 -2.58
CA GLY A 61 -28.55 -5.20 -3.61
C GLY A 61 -29.58 -5.80 -4.57
N GLU A 62 -29.89 -7.10 -4.46
CA GLU A 62 -31.01 -7.70 -5.18
C GLU A 62 -32.36 -7.33 -4.54
N PRO A 63 -33.45 -7.22 -5.32
CA PRO A 63 -34.79 -7.07 -4.76
C PRO A 63 -35.09 -8.23 -3.82
N VAL A 64 -35.71 -7.95 -2.67
CA VAL A 64 -36.12 -8.99 -1.72
C VAL A 64 -37.03 -9.99 -2.46
N SER A 65 -36.52 -11.19 -2.76
CA SER A 65 -37.38 -12.28 -3.22
C SER A 65 -38.18 -12.75 -2.01
N TRP A 66 -39.49 -12.50 -2.05
CA TRP A 66 -40.42 -13.04 -1.08
C TRP A 66 -40.68 -14.52 -1.41
N ASP A 67 -39.63 -15.34 -1.35
CA ASP A 67 -39.81 -16.78 -1.42
C ASP A 67 -40.50 -17.20 -0.11
N ILE A 68 -41.83 -17.36 -0.20
CA ILE A 68 -42.74 -17.84 0.84
C ILE A 68 -42.39 -19.28 1.21
#